data_AF-A0A355A6B7-F1
#
_entry.id   AF-A0A355A6B7-F1
#
_cell.length_a   1.000
_cell.length_b   1.000
_cell.length_c   1.000
_cell.angle_alpha   90.00
_cell.angle_beta   90.00
_cell.angle_gamma   90.00
#
_symmetry.space_group_name_H-M   'P 1'
#
loop_
_entity.id
_entity.type
_entity.pdbx_description
1 polymer ?
#
loop_
_entity_poly.entity_id
_entity_poly.type
_entity_poly.pdbx_seq_one_letter_code
_entity_poly.pdbx_strand_id
1 'polypeptide(L)'
;HPVVLGPDNFLVTADYPYYLLNALEQVYPGAQAMFMNGATGDVNVGHNTADSIQGKGNDRRTFREAARLGRILAGVALTASENAVAL
;
A
#
# COMPACT_ATOMS: atom_id res chain seq x y z
N HIS A 1 -5.29 -2.18 5.39
CA HIS A 1 -4.40 -1.46 6.32
C HIS A 1 -2.96 -1.41 5.81
N PRO A 2 -2.23 -0.29 6.01
CA PRO A 2 -0.79 -0.15 5.72
C PRO A 2 0.09 -0.89 6.74
N VAL A 3 0.13 -2.23 6.64
CA VAL A 3 0.84 -3.14 7.56
C VAL A 3 1.65 -4.18 6.81
N VAL A 4 2.16 -3.85 5.61
CA VAL A 4 3.03 -4.78 4.87
C VAL A 4 4.31 -4.95 5.63
N LEU A 5 4.93 -3.87 6.07
CA LEU A 5 6.13 -3.96 6.89
C LEU A 5 5.83 -4.65 8.22
N GLY A 6 6.75 -5.54 8.61
CA GLY A 6 6.67 -6.31 9.85
C GLY A 6 6.91 -5.47 11.11
N PRO A 7 6.60 -6.03 12.29
CA PRO A 7 6.93 -5.40 13.58
C PRO A 7 8.45 -5.27 13.80
N ASP A 8 9.27 -5.93 12.96
CA ASP A 8 10.72 -5.87 12.94
C ASP A 8 11.28 -4.75 12.06
N ASN A 9 10.43 -3.97 11.37
CA ASN A 9 10.85 -2.78 10.67
C ASN A 9 10.97 -1.57 11.63
N PHE A 10 12.19 -1.06 11.79
CA PHE A 10 12.47 0.12 12.63
C PHE A 10 12.61 1.44 11.84
N LEU A 11 12.28 1.43 10.55
CA LEU A 11 12.37 2.60 9.69
C LEU A 11 11.03 3.31 9.57
N VAL A 12 11.05 4.65 9.55
CA VAL A 12 9.87 5.45 9.22
C VAL A 12 9.49 5.21 7.77
N THR A 13 8.22 4.87 7.53
CA THR A 13 7.72 4.53 6.21
C THR A 13 6.23 4.83 6.11
N ALA A 14 5.79 5.18 4.90
CA ALA A 14 4.38 5.24 4.56
C ALA A 14 3.87 3.92 3.92
N ASP A 15 4.65 2.83 4.02
CA ASP A 15 4.29 1.47 3.59
C ASP A 15 3.90 1.40 2.08
N TYR A 16 3.02 0.49 1.68
CA TYR A 16 2.54 0.39 0.29
C TYR A 16 1.88 1.68 -0.23
N PRO A 17 1.21 2.53 0.59
CA PRO A 17 0.70 3.82 0.12
C PRO A 17 1.77 4.70 -0.54
N TYR A 18 3.01 4.74 -0.04
CA TYR A 18 4.08 5.53 -0.69
C TYR A 18 4.26 5.11 -2.16
N TYR A 19 4.37 3.81 -2.41
CA TYR A 19 4.61 3.29 -3.76
C TYR A 19 3.40 3.45 -4.67
N LEU A 20 2.20 3.41 -4.13
CA LEU A 20 0.97 3.73 -4.86
C LEU A 20 0.99 5.19 -5.33
N LEU A 21 1.18 6.12 -4.40
CA LEU A 21 1.13 7.55 -4.67
C LEU A 21 2.26 7.97 -5.61
N ASN A 22 3.48 7.52 -5.33
CA ASN A 22 4.64 7.79 -6.17
C ASN A 22 4.45 7.30 -7.61
N ALA A 23 3.81 6.14 -7.82
CA ALA A 23 3.51 5.65 -9.17
C ALA A 23 2.46 6.53 -9.88
N LEU A 24 1.40 6.95 -9.19
CA LEU A 24 0.39 7.84 -9.77
C LEU A 24 0.96 9.22 -10.11
N GLU A 25 1.78 9.81 -9.22
CA GLU A 25 2.41 11.12 -9.45
C GLU A 25 3.45 11.09 -10.59
N GLN A 26 4.04 9.94 -10.88
CA GLN A 26 4.86 9.76 -12.08
C GLN A 26 4.03 9.68 -13.36
N VAL A 27 2.85 9.05 -13.31
CA VAL A 27 1.92 8.96 -14.45
C VAL A 27 1.26 10.31 -14.75
N TYR A 28 0.97 11.09 -13.71
CA TYR A 28 0.37 12.42 -13.80
C TYR A 28 1.31 13.51 -13.27
N PRO A 29 2.31 13.95 -14.06
CA PRO A 29 3.25 14.99 -13.62
C PRO A 29 2.55 16.26 -13.14
N GLY A 30 2.89 16.70 -11.93
CA GLY A 30 2.30 17.89 -11.29
C GLY A 30 1.03 17.63 -10.47
N ALA A 31 0.48 16.40 -10.50
CA ALA A 31 -0.57 16.00 -9.58
C ALA A 31 -0.01 15.78 -8.16
N GLN A 32 -0.85 16.03 -7.16
CA GLN A 32 -0.63 15.57 -5.79
C GLN A 32 -1.63 14.46 -5.50
N ALA A 33 -1.14 13.25 -5.25
CA ALA A 33 -2.00 12.12 -4.94
C ALA A 33 -2.14 11.98 -3.42
N MET A 34 -3.31 11.52 -2.96
CA MET A 34 -3.55 11.19 -1.56
C MET A 34 -4.20 9.82 -1.43
N PHE A 35 -3.75 9.04 -0.45
CA PHE A 35 -4.35 7.76 -0.10
C PHE A 35 -5.17 7.91 1.17
N MET A 36 -6.43 7.46 1.14
CA MET A 36 -7.30 7.39 2.31
C MET A 36 -7.68 5.95 2.60
N ASN A 37 -7.61 5.57 3.88
CA ASN A 37 -8.08 4.27 4.31
C ASN A 37 -9.61 4.22 4.22
N GLY A 38 -10.14 3.10 3.71
CA GLY A 38 -11.54 2.72 3.90
C GLY A 38 -11.77 1.98 5.22
N ALA A 39 -12.87 1.24 5.29
CA ALA A 39 -13.17 0.34 6.40
C ALA A 39 -12.28 -0.91 6.34
N THR A 40 -11.05 -0.80 6.86
CA THR A 40 -10.04 -1.87 6.71
C THR A 40 -9.83 -2.74 7.95
N GLY A 41 -10.61 -2.56 9.03
CA GLY A 41 -10.46 -3.16 10.38
C GLY A 41 -10.01 -4.64 10.46
N ASP A 42 -10.46 -5.46 9.52
CA ASP A 42 -10.23 -6.91 9.41
C ASP A 42 -9.43 -7.31 8.15
N VAL A 43 -8.89 -6.34 7.40
CA VAL A 43 -8.18 -6.54 6.15
C VAL A 43 -6.67 -6.48 6.35
N ASN A 44 -6.03 -7.65 6.25
CA ASN A 44 -4.58 -7.83 6.29
C ASN A 44 -4.00 -8.12 4.90
N VAL A 45 -2.72 -7.81 4.72
CA VAL A 45 -1.96 -7.95 3.47
C VAL A 45 -1.39 -9.36 3.27
N GLY A 46 -2.12 -10.38 3.69
CA GLY A 46 -1.74 -11.80 3.55
C GLY A 46 -0.98 -12.40 4.75
N HIS A 47 -1.16 -11.83 5.95
CA HIS A 47 -0.69 -12.37 7.23
C HIS A 47 -1.84 -12.50 8.23
N ASN A 48 -1.65 -13.35 9.24
CA ASN A 48 -2.59 -13.47 10.36
C ASN A 48 -2.30 -12.40 11.40
N THR A 49 -3.33 -11.92 12.11
CA THR A 49 -3.15 -10.91 13.16
C THR A 49 -2.15 -11.34 14.23
N ALA A 50 -2.11 -12.63 14.56
CA ALA A 50 -1.15 -13.21 15.52
C ALA A 50 0.32 -13.05 15.11
N ASP A 51 0.62 -12.89 13.82
CA ASP A 51 1.99 -12.74 13.31
C ASP A 51 2.61 -11.41 13.77
N SER A 52 1.79 -10.37 13.95
CA SER A 52 2.27 -9.06 14.42
C SER A 52 2.62 -9.04 15.91
N ILE A 53 2.07 -9.96 16.71
CA ILE A 53 2.33 -10.06 18.15
C ILE A 53 3.66 -10.80 18.42
N GLN A 54 4.10 -11.63 17.47
CA GLN A 54 5.33 -12.41 17.60
C GLN A 54 6.62 -11.57 17.49
N GLY A 55 6.51 -10.31 17.08
CA GLY A 55 7.65 -9.39 16.97
C GLY A 55 8.65 -9.76 15.85
N LYS A 56 8.25 -10.60 14.89
CA LYS A 56 9.09 -11.05 13.77
C LYS A 56 8.42 -10.72 12.44
N GLY A 57 9.22 -10.31 11.46
CA GLY A 57 8.80 -10.22 10.08
C GLY A 57 8.79 -11.59 9.39
N ASN A 58 8.52 -11.57 8.09
CA ASN A 58 8.66 -12.72 7.22
C ASN A 58 8.97 -12.25 5.79
N ASP A 59 9.21 -13.18 4.88
CA ASP A 59 9.61 -12.89 3.48
C ASP A 59 8.58 -12.06 2.70
N ARG A 60 7.33 -12.02 3.17
CA ARG A 60 6.24 -11.22 2.58
C ARG A 60 5.97 -9.90 3.30
N ARG A 61 6.70 -9.59 4.38
CA ARG A 61 6.55 -8.37 5.18
C ARG A 61 7.72 -7.41 5.01
N THR A 62 8.02 -7.10 3.75
CA THR A 62 9.24 -6.39 3.32
C THR A 62 8.94 -5.16 2.47
N PHE A 63 9.92 -4.26 2.31
CA PHE A 63 9.81 -3.12 1.38
C PHE A 63 9.56 -3.57 -0.07
N ARG A 64 10.09 -4.73 -0.48
CA ARG A 64 9.84 -5.31 -1.80
C ARG A 64 8.35 -5.62 -1.99
N GLU A 65 7.72 -6.25 -1.00
CA GLU A 65 6.28 -6.52 -1.06
C GLU A 65 5.44 -5.25 -0.97
N ALA A 66 5.83 -4.27 -0.14
CA ALA A 66 5.14 -2.98 -0.08
C ALA A 66 5.16 -2.29 -1.45
N ALA A 67 6.30 -2.34 -2.14
CA ALA A 67 6.45 -1.80 -3.49
C ALA A 67 5.67 -2.59 -4.54
N ARG A 68 5.57 -3.91 -4.41
CA ARG A 68 4.76 -4.75 -5.32
C ARG A 68 3.27 -4.43 -5.17
N LEU A 69 2.77 -4.45 -3.93
CA LEU A 69 1.36 -4.19 -3.62
C LEU A 69 0.95 -2.75 -3.97
N GLY A 70 1.80 -1.76 -3.66
CA GLY A 70 1.54 -0.37 -4.00
C GLY A 70 1.43 -0.14 -5.50
N ARG A 71 2.30 -0.76 -6.31
CA ARG A 71 2.22 -0.65 -7.78
C ARG A 71 1.02 -1.39 -8.37
N ILE A 72 0.63 -2.53 -7.82
CA ILE A 72 -0.60 -3.22 -8.23
C ILE A 72 -1.80 -2.32 -7.98
N LEU A 73 -1.89 -1.72 -6.79
CA LEU A 73 -2.98 -0.80 -6.45
C LEU A 73 -2.95 0.46 -7.32
N ALA A 74 -1.78 1.01 -7.63
CA ALA A 74 -1.66 2.15 -8.55
C ALA A 74 -2.21 1.81 -9.95
N GLY A 75 -1.94 0.61 -10.47
CA GLY A 75 -2.50 0.17 -11.75
C GLY A 75 -4.02 0.09 -11.75
N VAL A 76 -4.60 -0.42 -10.66
CA VAL A 76 -6.07 -0.47 -10.49
C VAL A 76 -6.65 0.94 -10.32
N ALA A 77 -6.02 1.79 -9.52
CA ALA A 77 -6.47 3.17 -9.30
C ALA A 77 -6.40 4.01 -10.59
N LEU A 78 -5.32 3.88 -11.36
CA LEU A 78 -5.16 4.48 -12.69
C LEU A 78 -6.29 4.03 -13.61
N THR A 79 -6.53 2.72 -13.69
CA THR A 79 -7.62 2.17 -14.51
C THR A 79 -8.98 2.72 -14.08
N ALA A 80 -9.26 2.77 -12.78
CA ALA A 80 -10.51 3.31 -12.27
C ALA A 80 -10.67 4.81 -12.57
N SER A 81 -9.59 5.59 -12.45
CA SER A 81 -9.58 7.03 -12.74
C SER A 81 -9.90 7.32 -14.21
N GLU A 82 -9.26 6.61 -15.13
CA GLU A 82 -9.44 6.83 -16.59
C GLU A 82 -10.79 6.33 -17.11
N ASN A 83 -11.43 5.39 -16.40
CA ASN A 83 -12.75 4.85 -16.77
C ASN A 83 -13.89 5.42 -15.93
N ALA A 84 -13.62 6.40 -15.06
CA ALA A 84 -14.66 7.04 -14.29
C ALA A 84 -15.60 7.82 -15.23
N VAL A 85 -16.86 7.42 -15.30
CA VAL A 85 -17.88 8.20 -15.99
C VAL A 85 -18.18 9.42 -15.12
N ALA A 86 -18.08 10.62 -15.71
CA ALA A 86 -18.51 11.84 -15.03
C ALA A 86 -19.98 11.70 -14.64
N LEU A 87 -20.26 11.79 -13.33
CA LEU A 87 -21.61 11.83 -12.78
C LEU A 87 -22.31 13.14 -13.10
#